data_AF-A0AAW0IXH9-F1
#
_entry.id   AF-A0AAW0IXH9-F1
#
_cell.length_a   1.000
_cell.length_b   1.000
_cell.length_c   1.000
_cell.angle_alpha   90.00
_cell.angle_beta   90.00
_cell.angle_gamma   90.00
#
_symmetry.space_group_name_H-M   'P 1'
#
loop_
_entity.id
_entity.type
_entity.pdbx_description
1 polymer ?
#
loop_
_entity_poly.entity_id
_entity_poly.type
_entity_poly.pdbx_seq_one_letter_code
_entity_poly.pdbx_strand_id
1 'polypeptide(L)'
;MNIVWTPSVAQTGISVEVLDSLAQQTPVGSAAVSSADSFTQFTRKMLDSFYNFALSRAQMTPNPSEMLIPATVVLKWYENFQRRPFPLENII
;
A
#
# COMPACT_ATOMS: atom_id res chain seq x y z
N MET A 1 34.54 -17.42 11.81
CA MET A 1 33.12 -17.47 12.19
C MET A 1 32.36 -17.97 10.98
N ASN A 2 31.86 -19.21 10.98
CA ASN A 2 31.12 -19.76 9.83
C ASN A 2 29.65 -19.34 9.97
N ILE A 3 29.24 -18.33 9.20
CA ILE A 3 27.84 -17.89 9.19
C ILE A 3 27.05 -18.94 8.43
N VAL A 4 26.26 -19.73 9.15
CA VAL A 4 25.30 -20.64 8.52
C VAL A 4 24.21 -19.78 7.92
N TRP A 5 24.11 -19.78 6.60
CA TRP A 5 23.05 -19.12 5.86
C TRP A 5 21.75 -19.89 6.08
N THR A 6 20.99 -19.47 7.08
CA THR A 6 19.63 -19.95 7.30
C THR A 6 18.64 -18.92 6.75
N PRO A 7 17.45 -19.35 6.28
CA PRO A 7 16.41 -18.44 5.81
C PRO A 7 15.89 -17.48 6.90
N SER A 8 16.23 -17.73 8.17
CA SER A 8 15.93 -16.86 9.31
C SER A 8 16.99 -15.79 9.60
N VAL A 9 18.16 -15.84 8.95
CA VAL A 9 19.28 -14.92 9.19
C VAL A 9 19.41 -13.95 8.02
N ALA A 10 19.11 -12.68 8.27
CA ALA A 10 19.36 -11.60 7.33
C ALA A 10 20.82 -11.12 7.41
N GLN A 11 21.35 -10.57 6.31
CA GLN A 11 22.69 -10.01 6.26
C GLN A 11 22.69 -8.58 5.69
N THR A 12 23.61 -7.76 6.19
CA THR A 12 23.84 -6.40 5.71
C THR A 12 25.32 -6.26 5.37
N GLY A 13 25.63 -6.04 4.09
CA GLY A 13 26.99 -5.79 3.62
C GLY A 13 27.26 -4.29 3.55
N ILE A 14 28.36 -3.84 4.16
CA ILE A 14 28.82 -2.45 4.06
C ILE A 14 30.18 -2.48 3.36
N SER A 15 30.27 -1.77 2.24
CA SER A 15 31.48 -1.61 1.44
C SER A 15 31.93 -0.15 1.50
N VAL A 16 33.24 0.10 1.66
CA VAL A 16 33.81 1.45 1.60
C VAL A 16 34.26 1.70 0.17
N GLU A 17 33.56 2.60 -0.52
CA GLU A 17 33.77 2.90 -1.93
C GLU A 17 34.00 4.40 -2.15
N VAL A 18 34.62 4.74 -3.28
CA VAL A 18 34.83 6.14 -3.68
C VAL A 18 33.51 6.75 -4.15
N LEU A 19 33.24 8.01 -3.80
CA LEU A 19 31.96 8.68 -4.08
C LEU A 19 31.61 8.75 -5.56
N ASP A 20 32.60 8.93 -6.45
CA ASP A 20 32.40 8.88 -7.91
C ASP A 20 31.84 7.53 -8.37
N SER A 21 32.32 6.43 -7.80
CA SER A 21 31.82 5.08 -8.09
C SER A 21 30.41 4.87 -7.54
N LEU A 22 30.13 5.41 -6.34
CA LEU A 22 28.81 5.31 -5.70
C LEU A 22 27.73 6.09 -6.49
N ALA A 23 28.09 7.24 -7.06
CA ALA A 23 27.17 8.07 -7.84
C ALA A 23 26.68 7.40 -9.14
N GLN A 24 27.43 6.42 -9.65
CA GLN A 24 27.04 5.62 -10.82
C GLN A 24 26.21 4.38 -10.46
N GLN A 25 26.08 4.05 -9.18
CA GLN A 25 25.27 2.91 -8.74
C GLN A 25 23.80 3.31 -8.63
N THR A 26 22.92 2.48 -9.19
CA THR A 26 21.47 2.62 -8.98
C THR A 26 21.06 1.74 -7.81
N PRO A 27 20.69 2.30 -6.64
CA PRO A 27 20.18 1.50 -5.54
C PRO A 27 18.90 0.77 -5.95
N VAL A 28 18.65 -0.39 -5.35
CA VAL A 28 17.41 -1.12 -5.60
C VAL A 28 16.21 -0.28 -5.17
N GLY A 29 15.20 -0.15 -6.03
CA GLY A 29 14.15 0.88 -5.90
C GLY A 29 13.30 0.82 -4.62
N SER A 30 13.39 -0.25 -3.84
CA SER A 30 12.67 -0.43 -2.56
C SER A 30 13.57 -0.31 -1.32
N ALA A 31 14.88 -0.03 -1.46
CA ALA A 31 15.81 0.06 -0.33
C ALA A 31 15.75 1.40 0.42
N ALA A 32 15.13 2.43 -0.16
CA ALA A 32 14.91 3.70 0.53
C ALA A 32 13.77 3.57 1.55
N VAL A 33 13.97 4.10 2.76
CA VAL A 33 12.97 4.09 3.84
C VAL A 33 11.68 4.76 3.35
N SER A 34 10.64 3.95 3.21
CA SER A 34 9.36 4.32 2.62
C SER A 34 8.29 4.65 3.67
N SER A 35 8.66 5.11 4.88
CA SER A 35 7.68 5.33 5.96
C SER A 35 6.56 6.33 5.59
N ALA A 36 6.85 7.33 4.77
CA ALA A 36 5.85 8.25 4.20
C ALA A 36 4.95 7.59 3.13
N ASP A 37 5.43 6.54 2.45
CA ASP A 37 4.71 5.82 1.40
C ASP A 37 3.91 4.63 1.97
N SER A 38 4.33 4.02 3.09
CA SER A 38 3.68 2.86 3.72
C SER A 38 2.23 3.14 4.14
N PHE A 39 1.94 4.31 4.72
CA PHE A 39 0.57 4.68 5.10
C PHE A 39 -0.31 4.93 3.87
N THR A 40 0.22 5.63 2.88
CA THR A 40 -0.46 5.86 1.60
C THR A 40 -0.74 4.54 0.87
N GLN A 41 0.21 3.61 0.85
CA GLN A 41 0.04 2.27 0.32
C GLN A 41 -1.03 1.49 1.08
N PHE A 42 -1.02 1.53 2.42
CA PHE A 42 -2.02 0.89 3.25
C PHE A 42 -3.43 1.42 2.94
N THR A 43 -3.63 2.75 2.94
CA THR A 43 -4.94 3.36 2.65
C THR A 43 -5.41 3.02 1.23
N ARG A 44 -4.52 3.06 0.23
CA ARG A 44 -4.85 2.66 -1.15
C ARG A 44 -5.29 1.20 -1.23
N LYS A 45 -4.55 0.28 -0.61
CA LYS A 45 -4.87 -1.15 -0.62
C LYS A 45 -6.15 -1.45 0.16
N MET A 46 -6.41 -0.76 1.26
CA MET A 46 -7.65 -0.88 2.03
C MET A 46 -8.86 -0.45 1.22
N LEU A 47 -8.78 0.70 0.53
CA LEU A 47 -9.85 1.20 -0.33
C LEU A 47 -10.15 0.25 -1.48
N ASP A 48 -9.11 -0.27 -2.13
CA ASP A 48 -9.24 -1.20 -3.25
C ASP A 48 -9.89 -2.52 -2.80
N SER A 49 -9.43 -3.07 -1.67
CA SER A 49 -10.01 -4.27 -1.07
C SER A 49 -11.50 -4.08 -0.73
N PHE A 50 -11.86 -2.95 -0.11
CA PHE A 50 -13.25 -2.66 0.25
C PHE A 50 -14.15 -2.52 -0.98
N TYR A 51 -13.69 -1.79 -2.00
CA TYR A 51 -14.45 -1.62 -3.24
C TYR A 51 -14.69 -2.96 -3.95
N ASN A 52 -13.66 -3.78 -4.07
CA ASN A 52 -13.75 -5.13 -4.66
C ASN A 52 -14.69 -6.03 -3.86
N PHE A 53 -14.65 -5.98 -2.53
CA PHE A 53 -15.57 -6.71 -1.67
C PHE A 53 -17.02 -6.27 -1.88
N ALA A 54 -17.29 -4.95 -1.87
CA ALA A 54 -18.64 -4.42 -2.06
C ALA A 54 -19.23 -4.78 -3.44
N LEU A 55 -18.42 -4.72 -4.51
CA LEU A 55 -18.84 -5.14 -5.85
C LEU A 55 -19.14 -6.63 -5.93
N SER A 56 -18.35 -7.49 -5.25
CA SER A 56 -18.62 -8.93 -5.22
C SER A 56 -19.98 -9.28 -4.61
N ARG A 57 -20.54 -8.37 -3.79
CA ARG A 57 -21.85 -8.50 -3.14
C ARG A 57 -22.98 -7.76 -3.86
N ALA A 58 -22.69 -7.10 -4.98
CA ALA A 58 -23.69 -6.33 -5.74
C ALA A 58 -24.72 -7.21 -6.46
N GLN A 59 -24.42 -8.51 -6.64
CA GLN A 59 -25.36 -9.51 -7.14
C GLN A 59 -26.11 -10.15 -5.98
N MET A 60 -27.06 -9.41 -5.41
CA MET A 60 -27.96 -9.92 -4.37
C MET A 60 -29.40 -9.87 -4.86
N THR A 61 -30.13 -10.96 -4.64
CA THR A 61 -31.60 -10.97 -4.73
C THR A 61 -32.12 -10.02 -3.64
N PRO A 62 -32.91 -8.99 -3.98
CA PRO A 62 -33.29 -7.97 -3.00
C PRO A 62 -34.15 -8.58 -1.89
N ASN A 63 -33.61 -8.56 -0.68
CA ASN A 63 -34.31 -8.94 0.55
C ASN A 63 -34.95 -7.67 1.15
N PRO A 64 -36.28 -7.61 1.35
CA PRO A 64 -36.96 -6.40 1.81
C PRO A 64 -36.62 -5.98 3.25
N SER A 65 -35.97 -6.85 4.03
CA SER A 65 -35.52 -6.55 5.40
C SER A 65 -34.11 -5.97 5.48
N GLU A 66 -33.37 -5.91 4.37
CA GLU A 66 -31.98 -5.47 4.34
C GLU A 66 -31.84 -4.11 3.67
N MET A 67 -30.97 -3.27 4.24
CA MET A 67 -30.65 -1.97 3.68
C MET A 67 -29.62 -2.14 2.56
N LEU A 68 -30.05 -1.89 1.32
CA LEU A 68 -29.20 -2.05 0.14
C LEU A 68 -28.59 -0.70 -0.26
N ILE A 69 -27.27 -0.67 -0.42
CA ILE A 69 -26.55 0.49 -0.97
C ILE A 69 -26.35 0.25 -2.47
N PRO A 70 -26.85 1.13 -3.36
CA PRO A 70 -26.61 1.00 -4.78
C PRO A 70 -25.12 1.02 -5.10
N ALA A 71 -24.66 0.12 -5.98
CA ALA A 71 -23.26 0.05 -6.39
C ALA A 71 -22.72 1.38 -6.95
N THR A 72 -23.60 2.21 -7.53
CA THR A 72 -23.28 3.54 -8.04
C THR A 72 -22.89 4.53 -6.94
N VAL A 73 -23.44 4.40 -5.73
CA VAL A 73 -23.08 5.21 -4.56
C VAL A 73 -21.69 4.83 -4.06
N VAL A 74 -21.39 3.53 -4.01
CA VAL A 74 -20.08 3.00 -3.61
C VAL A 74 -18.98 3.44 -4.59
N LEU A 75 -19.24 3.39 -5.90
CA LEU A 75 -18.32 3.88 -6.93
C LEU A 75 -18.04 5.38 -6.77
N LYS A 76 -19.09 6.21 -6.61
CA LYS A 76 -18.90 7.65 -6.39
C LYS A 76 -18.12 7.95 -5.12
N TRP A 77 -18.38 7.22 -4.03
CA TRP A 77 -17.62 7.37 -2.78
C TRP A 77 -16.13 7.02 -2.99
N TYR A 78 -15.83 5.90 -3.64
CA TYR A 78 -14.46 5.45 -3.92
C TYR A 78 -13.69 6.51 -4.72
N GLU A 79 -14.27 7.02 -5.80
CA GLU A 79 -13.62 8.04 -6.62
C GLU A 79 -13.39 9.36 -5.85
N ASN A 80 -14.35 9.78 -5.01
CA ASN A 80 -14.21 10.99 -4.20
C ASN A 80 -13.12 10.83 -3.13
N PHE A 81 -13.03 9.64 -2.53
CA PHE A 81 -12.03 9.33 -1.52
C PHE A 81 -10.62 9.24 -2.14
N GLN A 82 -10.49 8.71 -3.35
CA GLN A 82 -9.21 8.72 -4.08
C GLN A 82 -8.77 10.11 -4.54
N ARG A 83 -9.72 10.97 -4.95
CA ARG A 83 -9.42 12.33 -5.45
C ARG A 83 -9.01 13.31 -4.34
N ARG A 84 -9.41 13.06 -3.09
CA ARG A 84 -8.97 13.85 -1.93
C ARG A 84 -7.95 13.04 -1.13
N PRO A 85 -6.64 13.08 -1.48
CA PRO A 85 -5.63 12.54 -0.58
C PRO A 85 -5.78 13.25 0.77
N PHE A 86 -5.97 12.47 1.83
CA PHE A 86 -5.93 13.00 3.19
C PHE A 86 -4.62 13.80 3.33
N PRO A 87 -4.67 15.11 3.65
CA PRO A 87 -3.44 15.82 3.98
C PRO A 87 -2.88 15.14 5.23
N LEU A 88 -1.74 14.46 5.06
CA LEU A 88 -1.03 13.72 6.11
C LEU A 88 -0.66 14.62 7.30
N GLU A 89 -0.76 15.94 7.14
CA GLU A 89 -0.53 16.96 8.18
C GLU A 89 -1.61 17.03 9.27
N ASN A 90 -2.77 16.35 9.13
CA ASN A 90 -3.87 16.43 10.11
C ASN A 90 -4.10 15.12 10.90
N ILE A 91 -3.17 14.15 10.84
CA ILE A 91 -3.31 12.83 11.49
C ILE A 91 -2.25 12.61 12.59
N ILE A 92 -1.40 13.59 12.90
CA ILE A 92 -0.44 13.54 14.02
C ILE A 92 -0.77 14.60 15.06
#